data_AF-A0A0A8ZK12-F1
#
_entry.id   AF-A0A0A8ZK12-F1
#
_cell.length_a   1.000
_cell.length_b   1.000
_cell.length_c   1.000
_cell.angle_alpha   90.00
_cell.angle_beta   90.00
_cell.angle_gamma   90.00
#
_symmetry.space_group_name_H-M   'P 1'
#
loop_
_entity.id
_entity.type
_entity.pdbx_description
1 polymer ?
#
loop_
_entity_poly.entity_id
_entity_poly.type
_entity_poly.pdbx_seq_one_letter_code
_entity_poly.pdbx_strand_id
1 'polypeptide(L)'
;MASNGGDSSGFVVGAGRGVCMMSTSWREKQHPNLIKFIDTFLAANSYRLKFLSVPLDFIFNNGGIFVAFVFEMNWDCEKEAALFRRVNTLKRQFKNLYIVAVIPTSKRNE
;
A
#
# COMPACT_ATOMS: atom_id res chain seq x y z
N MET A 1 48.24 -25.35 -7.65
CA MET A 1 47.41 -24.74 -6.59
C MET A 1 46.23 -24.04 -7.25
N ALA A 2 45.04 -24.33 -6.74
CA ALA A 2 43.74 -23.65 -6.89
C ALA A 2 43.22 -23.31 -8.30
N SER A 3 42.32 -24.20 -8.75
CA SER A 3 41.06 -23.93 -9.44
C SER A 3 40.54 -22.49 -9.36
N ASN A 4 40.38 -21.82 -10.51
CA ASN A 4 39.50 -20.66 -10.61
C ASN A 4 38.06 -21.15 -10.69
N GLY A 5 37.36 -21.03 -9.55
CA GLY A 5 35.96 -21.37 -9.39
C GLY A 5 35.08 -20.59 -10.35
N GLY A 6 34.19 -21.32 -11.00
CA GLY A 6 32.98 -20.74 -11.53
C GLY A 6 32.07 -20.39 -10.36
N ASP A 7 31.77 -19.11 -10.22
CA ASP A 7 30.51 -18.70 -9.62
C ASP A 7 29.66 -18.15 -10.74
N SER A 8 28.82 -19.04 -11.25
CA SER A 8 27.54 -18.64 -11.78
C SER A 8 26.83 -17.92 -10.64
N SER A 9 26.99 -16.60 -10.56
CA SER A 9 26.03 -15.75 -9.87
C SER A 9 24.78 -15.76 -10.74
N GLY A 10 24.15 -16.94 -10.75
CA GLY A 10 22.76 -17.08 -11.08
C GLY A 10 22.08 -15.95 -10.35
N PHE A 11 21.37 -15.15 -11.14
CA PHE A 11 20.33 -14.28 -10.64
C PHE A 11 19.55 -15.14 -9.66
N VAL A 12 19.83 -15.00 -8.36
CA VAL A 12 18.96 -15.54 -7.35
C VAL A 12 17.74 -14.71 -7.60
N VAL A 13 16.79 -15.28 -8.34
CA VAL A 13 15.41 -14.84 -8.37
C VAL A 13 15.00 -14.97 -6.92
N GLY A 14 15.35 -13.98 -6.11
CA GLY A 14 15.03 -13.95 -4.71
C GLY A 14 13.53 -14.07 -4.70
N ALA A 15 13.03 -15.22 -4.22
CA ALA A 15 11.63 -15.59 -4.23
C ALA A 15 10.81 -14.32 -3.96
N GLY A 16 10.02 -13.93 -4.97
CA GLY A 16 9.59 -12.55 -5.20
C GLY A 16 9.04 -11.88 -3.95
N ARG A 17 9.87 -11.09 -3.26
CA ARG A 17 9.39 -10.26 -2.16
C ARG A 17 8.45 -9.22 -2.74
N GLY A 18 7.19 -9.29 -2.32
CA GLY A 18 6.16 -8.33 -2.68
C GLY A 18 6.60 -6.91 -2.36
N VAL A 19 6.00 -5.94 -3.03
CA VAL A 19 6.27 -4.52 -2.80
C VAL A 19 4.97 -3.88 -2.37
N CYS A 20 5.01 -3.22 -1.22
CA CYS A 20 3.95 -2.33 -0.79
C CYS A 20 4.43 -0.90 -1.02
N MET A 21 3.73 -0.16 -1.85
CA MET A 21 3.99 1.26 -2.09
C MET A 21 2.97 2.06 -1.30
N MET A 22 3.41 2.97 -0.44
CA MET A 22 2.56 3.82 0.38
C MET A 22 2.74 5.29 -0.02
N SER A 23 1.65 6.04 -0.04
CA SER A 23 1.72 7.48 -0.32
C SER A 23 2.48 8.23 0.79
N THR A 24 3.38 9.13 0.39
CA THR A 24 4.04 10.07 1.31
C THR A 24 3.02 10.96 2.01
N SER A 25 2.03 11.48 1.29
CA SER A 25 0.99 12.37 1.86
C SER A 25 0.01 11.63 2.77
N TRP A 26 -0.19 10.32 2.56
CA TRP A 26 -0.96 9.51 3.51
C TRP A 26 -0.15 9.23 4.77
N ARG A 27 1.11 8.83 4.63
CA ARG A 27 2.05 8.58 5.74
C ARG A 27 2.16 9.77 6.67
N GLU A 28 2.29 10.97 6.13
CA GLU A 28 2.46 12.22 6.90
C GLU A 28 1.26 12.55 7.80
N LYS A 29 0.08 12.01 7.49
CA LYS A 29 -1.13 12.17 8.31
C LYS A 29 -1.22 11.16 9.45
N GLN A 30 -0.36 10.15 9.48
CA GLN A 30 -0.40 9.08 10.46
C GLN A 30 0.58 9.28 11.59
N HIS A 31 0.28 8.67 12.74
CA HIS A 31 1.22 8.60 13.85
C HIS A 31 2.46 7.75 13.47
N PRO A 32 3.70 8.16 13.83
CA PRO A 32 4.92 7.42 13.49
C PRO A 32 4.92 5.94 13.92
N ASN A 33 4.33 5.63 15.07
CA ASN A 33 4.20 4.23 15.54
C ASN A 33 3.37 3.35 14.59
N LEU A 34 2.33 3.90 13.96
CA LEU A 34 1.54 3.16 12.97
C LEU A 34 2.40 2.84 11.74
N ILE A 35 3.18 3.81 11.27
CA ILE A 35 4.10 3.60 10.13
C ILE A 35 5.14 2.54 10.45
N LYS A 36 5.74 2.58 11.66
CA LYS A 36 6.70 1.57 12.12
C LYS A 36 6.05 0.18 12.23
N PHE A 37 4.83 0.11 12.74
CA PHE A 37 4.07 -1.14 12.79
C PHE A 37 3.85 -1.72 11.39
N ILE A 38 3.38 -0.90 10.44
CA ILE A 38 3.14 -1.33 9.05
C ILE A 38 4.43 -1.84 8.41
N ASP A 39 5.53 -1.10 8.53
CA ASP A 39 6.83 -1.51 7.98
C ASP A 39 7.30 -2.87 8.55
N THR A 40 7.20 -3.02 9.88
CA THR A 40 7.55 -4.27 10.57
C THR A 40 6.64 -5.42 10.13
N PHE A 41 5.33 -5.19 10.05
CA PHE A 41 4.35 -6.18 9.60
C PHE A 41 4.60 -6.62 8.16
N LEU A 42 4.86 -5.68 7.26
CA LEU A 42 5.17 -5.97 5.86
C LEU A 42 6.46 -6.79 5.73
N ALA A 43 7.52 -6.40 6.45
CA ALA A 43 8.79 -7.12 6.45
C ALA A 43 8.63 -8.56 6.94
N ALA A 44 7.84 -8.79 8.00
CA ALA A 44 7.52 -10.11 8.52
C ALA A 44 6.73 -10.98 7.51
N ASN A 45 5.99 -10.35 6.59
CA ASN A 45 5.20 -11.02 5.56
C ASN A 45 5.86 -11.01 4.17
N SER A 46 7.19 -10.85 4.10
CA SER A 46 7.97 -10.84 2.84
C SER A 46 7.61 -9.70 1.87
N TYR A 47 7.11 -8.58 2.38
CA TYR A 47 6.94 -7.34 1.62
C TYR A 47 8.04 -6.33 1.94
N ARG A 48 8.38 -5.51 0.95
CA ARG A 48 9.20 -4.29 1.12
C ARG A 48 8.31 -3.07 1.02
N LEU A 49 8.42 -2.17 2.00
CA LEU A 49 7.74 -0.89 1.96
C LEU A 49 8.53 0.12 1.11
N LYS A 50 7.83 0.85 0.23
CA LYS A 50 8.35 1.99 -0.52
C LYS A 50 7.42 3.17 -0.34
N PHE A 51 7.98 4.38 -0.25
CA PHE A 51 7.20 5.61 -0.21
C PHE A 51 7.19 6.26 -1.59
N LEU A 52 6.02 6.66 -2.09
CA LEU A 52 5.87 7.31 -3.39
C LEU A 52 4.96 8.54 -3.27
N SER A 53 5.20 9.53 -4.12
CA SER A 53 4.25 10.63 -4.31
C SER A 53 3.18 10.20 -5.32
N VAL A 54 2.11 9.57 -4.81
CA VAL A 54 1.02 9.03 -5.62
C VAL A 54 -0.34 9.38 -5.02
N PRO A 55 -1.41 9.44 -5.83
CA PRO A 55 -2.76 9.72 -5.35
C PRO A 55 -3.43 8.51 -4.69
N LEU A 56 -2.72 7.41 -4.42
CA LEU A 56 -3.22 6.19 -3.77
C LEU A 56 -2.61 6.04 -2.38
N ASP A 57 -3.33 5.46 -1.43
CA ASP A 57 -2.81 5.32 -0.07
C ASP A 57 -1.86 4.13 0.03
N PHE A 58 -2.26 2.98 -0.54
CA PHE A 58 -1.41 1.80 -0.66
C PHE A 58 -1.56 1.12 -2.03
N ILE A 59 -0.46 0.55 -2.53
CA ILE A 59 -0.42 -0.34 -3.69
C ILE A 59 0.41 -1.56 -3.32
N PHE A 60 -0.22 -2.73 -3.32
CA PHE A 60 0.47 -4.00 -3.17
C PHE A 60 0.74 -4.57 -4.55
N ASN A 61 2.00 -4.93 -4.81
CA ASN A 61 2.41 -5.72 -5.96
C ASN A 61 3.00 -7.03 -5.46
N ASN A 62 2.41 -8.13 -5.89
CA ASN A 62 2.99 -9.46 -5.72
C ASN A 62 2.95 -10.20 -7.06
N GLY A 63 4.12 -10.46 -7.65
CA GLY A 63 4.23 -11.21 -8.90
C GLY A 63 3.52 -10.56 -10.10
N GLY A 64 3.41 -9.22 -10.16
CA GLY A 64 2.75 -8.51 -11.26
C GLY A 64 1.24 -8.31 -11.07
N ILE A 65 0.66 -8.84 -9.99
CA ILE A 65 -0.71 -8.52 -9.58
C ILE A 65 -0.67 -7.28 -8.68
N PHE A 66 -1.40 -6.25 -9.08
CA PHE A 66 -1.54 -5.01 -8.32
C PHE A 66 -2.88 -4.96 -7.60
N VAL A 67 -2.86 -4.60 -6.32
CA VAL A 67 -4.04 -4.29 -5.51
C VAL A 67 -3.86 -2.91 -4.89
N ALA A 68 -4.77 -2.00 -5.23
CA ALA A 68 -4.75 -0.63 -4.76
C ALA A 68 -5.77 -0.42 -3.63
N PHE A 69 -5.39 0.36 -2.63
CA PHE A 69 -6.26 0.76 -1.52
C PHE A 69 -6.34 2.28 -1.40
N VAL A 70 -7.55 2.74 -1.08
CA VAL A 70 -7.85 4.10 -0.62
C VAL A 70 -8.45 4.00 0.78
N PHE A 71 -7.87 4.70 1.75
CA PHE A 71 -8.31 4.75 3.14
C PHE A 71 -8.86 6.13 3.47
N GLU A 72 -10.16 6.19 3.79
CA GLU A 72 -10.81 7.36 4.38
C GLU A 72 -11.12 7.04 5.86
N MET A 73 -10.21 7.43 6.75
CA MET A 73 -10.28 7.06 8.16
C MET A 73 -11.24 7.94 8.98
N ASN A 74 -11.66 9.08 8.43
CA ASN A 74 -12.57 10.03 9.05
C ASN A 74 -13.64 10.43 8.02
N TRP A 75 -14.56 9.50 7.72
CA TRP A 75 -15.59 9.74 6.73
C TRP A 75 -16.48 10.93 7.11
N ASP A 76 -16.76 11.76 6.12
CA ASP A 76 -17.63 12.93 6.19
C ASP A 76 -18.38 13.03 4.86
N CYS A 77 -19.69 13.30 4.90
CA CYS A 77 -20.51 13.41 3.70
C CYS A 77 -20.04 14.55 2.78
N GLU A 78 -19.43 15.60 3.31
CA GLU A 78 -18.86 16.70 2.51
C GLU A 78 -17.70 16.23 1.62
N LYS A 79 -17.05 15.12 1.97
CA LYS A 79 -15.93 14.55 1.20
C LYS A 79 -16.37 13.61 0.09
N GLU A 80 -17.66 13.29 -0.02
CA GLU A 80 -18.18 12.27 -0.94
C GLU A 80 -17.77 12.57 -2.40
N ALA A 81 -18.03 13.79 -2.87
CA ALA A 81 -17.71 14.18 -4.24
C ALA A 81 -16.20 14.08 -4.54
N ALA A 82 -15.35 14.48 -3.58
CA ALA A 82 -13.90 14.42 -3.73
C ALA A 82 -13.39 12.97 -3.77
N LEU A 83 -13.90 12.10 -2.88
CA LEU A 83 -13.57 10.69 -2.87
C LEU A 83 -14.04 10.01 -4.15
N PHE A 84 -15.27 10.29 -4.59
CA PHE A 84 -15.83 9.70 -5.80
C PHE A 84 -15.03 10.07 -7.05
N ARG A 85 -14.61 11.34 -7.18
CA ARG A 85 -13.73 11.79 -8.25
C ARG A 85 -12.39 11.06 -8.23
N ARG A 86 -11.76 10.95 -7.05
CA ARG A 86 -10.49 10.22 -6.86
C ARG A 86 -10.65 8.75 -7.29
N VAL A 87 -11.70 8.08 -6.82
CA VAL A 87 -12.00 6.68 -7.13
C VAL A 87 -12.25 6.46 -8.61
N ASN A 88 -13.02 7.33 -9.28
CA ASN A 88 -13.30 7.19 -10.71
C ASN A 88 -12.05 7.29 -11.58
N THR A 89 -11.09 8.13 -11.20
CA THR A 89 -9.78 8.17 -11.87
C THR A 89 -9.02 6.86 -11.65
N LEU A 90 -8.99 6.35 -10.42
CA LEU A 90 -8.20 5.17 -10.06
C LEU A 90 -8.76 3.86 -10.63
N LYS A 91 -10.09 3.72 -10.73
CA LYS A 91 -10.74 2.54 -11.33
C LYS A 91 -10.35 2.30 -12.78
N ARG A 92 -9.91 3.35 -13.51
CA ARG A 92 -9.39 3.22 -14.88
C ARG A 92 -7.97 2.68 -14.92
N GLN A 93 -7.23 2.79 -13.82
CA GLN A 93 -5.81 2.42 -13.73
C GLN A 93 -5.59 1.08 -13.04
N PHE A 94 -6.47 0.69 -12.11
CA PHE A 94 -6.31 -0.51 -11.29
C PHE A 94 -7.51 -1.43 -11.42
N LYS A 95 -7.26 -2.67 -11.85
CA LYS A 95 -8.28 -3.73 -11.91
C LYS A 95 -8.79 -4.11 -10.51
N ASN A 96 -7.89 -4.14 -9.52
CA ASN A 96 -8.23 -4.44 -8.13
C ASN A 96 -8.07 -3.17 -7.29
N LEU A 97 -9.18 -2.49 -7.01
CA LEU A 97 -9.23 -1.28 -6.19
C LEU A 97 -10.21 -1.49 -5.04
N TYR A 98 -9.73 -1.30 -3.83
CA TYR A 98 -10.52 -1.37 -2.60
C TYR A 98 -10.55 -0.01 -1.90
N ILE A 99 -11.71 0.34 -1.39
CA ILE A 99 -11.93 1.59 -0.65
C ILE A 99 -12.34 1.18 0.76
N VAL A 100 -11.57 1.62 1.74
CA VAL A 100 -11.83 1.37 3.16
C VAL A 100 -12.22 2.71 3.77
N ALA A 101 -13.48 2.82 4.18
CA ALA A 101 -14.01 4.00 4.85
C ALA A 101 -14.40 3.65 6.29
N VAL A 102 -13.90 4.43 7.24
CA VAL A 102 -14.31 4.34 8.64
C VAL A 102 -15.42 5.37 8.84
N ILE A 103 -16.64 4.86 9.03
CA ILE A 103 -17.83 5.67 9.29
C ILE A 103 -17.95 5.82 10.81
N PRO A 104 -17.89 7.06 11.35
CA PRO A 104 -18.15 7.28 12.76
C PRO A 104 -19.55 6.76 13.08
N THR A 105 -19.66 5.86 14.05
CA THR A 105 -20.94 5.57 14.67
C THR A 105 -21.26 6.74 15.59
N SER A 106 -21.97 7.75 15.09
CA SER A 106 -22.70 8.63 16.00
C SER A 106 -23.56 7.73 16.91
N LYS A 107 -23.61 8.04 18.22
CA LYS A 107 -24.49 7.35 19.18
C LYS A 107 -25.85 7.15 18.50
N ARG A 108 -26.15 5.90 18.17
CA ARG A 108 -27.35 5.50 17.44
C ARG A 108 -28.51 5.55 18.43
N ASN A 109 -29.03 6.76 18.67
CA ASN A 109 -30.18 7.14 19.48
C ASN A 109 -30.16 6.68 20.95
N GLU A 110 -30.50 7.60 21.86
CA GLU A 110 -31.02 7.25 23.19
C GLU A 110 -32.33 6.46 23.07
#